data_AF-A0A3Q2VN99-F1
#
_entry.id   AF-A0A3Q2VN99-F1
#
_cell.length_a   1.000
_cell.length_b   1.000
_cell.length_c   1.000
_cell.angle_alpha   90.00
_cell.angle_beta   90.00
_cell.angle_gamma   90.00
#
_symmetry.space_group_name_H-M   'P 1'
#
loop_
_entity.id
_entity.type
_entity.pdbx_description
1 polymer ?
#
loop_
_entity_poly.entity_id
_entity_poly.type
_entity_poly.pdbx_seq_one_letter_code
_entity_poly.pdbx_strand_id
1 'polypeptide(L)'
;MASKKKIVVTGFEPFAEHTVNSSWVAVQGLSLCCCVENGPDCIKSILDMDTICKRVNDAGIGITVSTSEDAGRYLCDYTYYTSLHLGKGRAAFVHVPPLAKPYSGKDLGRALQAVIQEMLKLLEGMWEISNHNFCNFAHFLQLKPKESC
;
A
#
# COMPACT_ATOMS: atom_id res chain seq x y z
N MET A 1 -7.50 -10.54 31.38
CA MET A 1 -8.23 -10.69 30.10
C MET A 1 -7.75 -11.96 29.42
N ALA A 2 -8.65 -12.85 29.00
CA ALA A 2 -8.27 -14.02 28.21
C ALA A 2 -7.81 -13.56 26.81
N SER A 3 -6.68 -14.09 26.34
CA SER A 3 -6.19 -13.81 24.99
C SER A 3 -7.14 -14.44 23.97
N LYS A 4 -7.84 -13.62 23.17
CA LYS A 4 -8.63 -14.10 22.03
C LYS A 4 -7.64 -14.71 21.01
N LYS A 5 -7.77 -16.00 20.73
CA LYS A 5 -7.04 -16.64 19.62
C LYS A 5 -7.64 -16.14 18.30
N LYS A 6 -6.80 -15.63 17.40
CA LYS A 6 -7.19 -15.16 16.07
C LYS A 6 -6.58 -16.08 15.02
N ILE A 7 -7.37 -16.50 14.04
CA ILE A 7 -6.92 -17.24 12.87
C ILE A 7 -7.25 -16.37 11.66
N VAL A 8 -6.24 -16.14 10.81
CA VAL A 8 -6.39 -15.40 9.55
C VAL A 8 -6.48 -16.41 8.42
N VAL A 9 -7.50 -16.28 7.58
CA VAL A 9 -7.72 -17.12 6.40
C VAL A 9 -7.78 -16.20 5.19
N THR A 10 -6.97 -16.46 4.16
CA THR A 10 -6.92 -15.68 2.92
C THR A 10 -7.10 -16.58 1.71
N GLY A 11 -7.62 -16.00 0.61
CA GLY A 11 -7.81 -16.67 -0.67
C GLY A 11 -7.14 -15.89 -1.80
N PHE A 12 -6.92 -16.55 -2.94
CA PHE A 12 -6.29 -15.98 -4.12
C PHE A 12 -7.30 -15.67 -5.21
N GLU A 13 -7.35 -14.42 -5.67
CA GLU A 13 -8.00 -14.05 -6.92
C GLU A 13 -7.46 -14.89 -8.09
N PRO A 14 -8.19 -14.95 -9.22
CA PRO A 14 -7.67 -15.57 -10.44
C PRO A 14 -6.34 -14.93 -10.86
N PHE A 15 -5.37 -15.75 -11.29
CA PHE A 15 -4.05 -15.30 -11.73
C PHE A 15 -3.60 -16.05 -12.98
N ALA A 16 -2.71 -15.42 -13.76
CA ALA A 16 -2.26 -15.91 -15.05
C ALA A 16 -3.45 -16.20 -15.99
N GLU A 17 -3.55 -17.42 -16.52
CA GLU A 17 -4.59 -17.83 -17.48
C GLU A 17 -5.88 -18.31 -16.80
N HIS A 18 -5.90 -18.37 -15.47
CA HIS A 18 -7.07 -18.82 -14.72
C HIS A 18 -8.08 -17.69 -14.54
N THR A 19 -9.35 -17.97 -14.83
CA THR A 19 -10.48 -17.02 -14.65
C THR A 19 -11.20 -17.18 -13.32
N VAL A 20 -10.97 -18.30 -12.62
CA VAL A 20 -11.51 -18.60 -11.29
C VAL A 20 -10.41 -19.23 -10.45
N ASN A 21 -10.40 -18.93 -9.15
CA ASN A 21 -9.51 -19.55 -8.20
C ASN A 21 -10.31 -20.09 -7.01
N SER A 22 -10.16 -21.39 -6.74
CA SER A 22 -10.92 -22.09 -5.70
C SER A 22 -10.72 -21.52 -4.31
N SER A 23 -9.53 -20.98 -4.01
CA SER A 23 -9.26 -20.38 -2.69
C SER A 23 -10.01 -19.06 -2.49
N TRP A 24 -10.19 -18.24 -3.54
CA TRP A 24 -11.04 -17.04 -3.50
C TRP A 24 -12.50 -17.38 -3.25
N VAL A 25 -13.03 -18.34 -4.00
CA VAL A 25 -14.42 -18.80 -3.82
C VAL A 25 -14.62 -19.40 -2.43
N ALA A 26 -13.65 -20.17 -1.94
CA ALA A 26 -13.71 -20.79 -0.61
C ALA A 26 -13.76 -19.76 0.52
N VAL A 27 -12.94 -18.70 0.46
CA VAL A 27 -12.95 -17.66 1.51
C VAL A 27 -14.18 -16.77 1.45
N GLN A 28 -14.76 -16.54 0.26
CA GLN A 28 -16.02 -15.80 0.13
C GLN A 28 -17.20 -16.53 0.79
N GLY A 29 -17.17 -17.87 0.83
CA GLY A 29 -18.18 -18.67 1.51
C GLY A 29 -18.08 -18.63 3.04
N LEU A 30 -16.98 -18.10 3.60
CA LEU A 30 -16.88 -17.81 5.01
C LEU A 30 -17.59 -16.48 5.26
N SER A 31 -18.56 -16.46 6.17
CA SER A 31 -19.16 -15.20 6.68
C SER A 31 -18.09 -14.44 7.46
N LEU A 32 -17.19 -13.77 6.75
CA LEU A 32 -16.00 -13.16 7.34
C LEU A 32 -16.37 -11.84 8.00
N CYS A 33 -16.12 -11.81 9.31
CA CYS A 33 -15.92 -10.61 10.09
C CYS A 33 -14.69 -9.87 9.54
N CYS A 34 -14.79 -8.55 9.49
CA CYS A 34 -13.72 -7.62 9.12
C CYS A 34 -12.36 -7.97 9.76
N CYS A 35 -11.25 -7.65 9.06
CA CYS A 35 -9.86 -7.90 9.50
C CYS A 35 -9.61 -7.48 10.96
N VAL A 36 -10.31 -6.44 11.40
CA VAL A 36 -10.41 -6.01 12.80
C VAL A 36 -11.88 -5.90 13.18
N GLU A 37 -12.25 -6.51 14.30
CA GLU A 37 -13.60 -6.45 14.88
C GLU A 37 -14.02 -4.98 15.10
N ASN A 38 -15.13 -4.55 14.50
CA ASN A 38 -15.62 -3.15 14.46
C ASN A 38 -14.65 -2.13 13.81
N GLY A 39 -13.67 -2.60 13.04
CA GLY A 39 -12.84 -1.74 12.20
C GLY A 39 -13.64 -1.20 11.00
N PRO A 40 -13.29 -0.02 10.48
CA PRO A 40 -13.96 0.54 9.30
C PRO A 40 -13.62 -0.28 8.04
N ASP A 41 -14.50 -0.30 7.05
CA ASP A 41 -14.28 -1.06 5.80
C ASP A 41 -13.05 -0.56 5.01
N CYS A 42 -12.69 0.72 5.16
CA CYS A 42 -11.52 1.32 4.54
C CYS A 42 -10.81 2.24 5.53
N ILE A 43 -9.48 2.12 5.60
CA ILE A 43 -8.62 3.04 6.36
C ILE A 43 -7.67 3.71 5.36
N LYS A 44 -7.56 5.03 5.44
CA LYS A 44 -6.65 5.80 4.60
C LYS A 44 -5.35 6.07 5.34
N SER A 45 -4.23 5.98 4.63
CA SER A 45 -2.95 6.44 5.15
C SER A 45 -3.00 7.96 5.33
N ILE A 46 -2.25 8.47 6.31
CA ILE A 46 -2.01 9.92 6.44
C ILE A 46 -1.01 10.45 5.41
N LEU A 47 -0.32 9.54 4.70
CA LEU A 47 0.66 9.88 3.68
C LEU A 47 -0.06 10.15 2.36
N ASP A 48 0.13 11.36 1.81
CA ASP A 48 -0.34 11.70 0.48
C ASP A 48 0.58 11.09 -0.58
N MET A 49 0.19 9.90 -1.04
CA MET A 49 1.00 9.13 -1.98
C MET A 49 0.97 9.71 -3.39
N ASP A 50 -0.03 10.50 -3.78
CA ASP A 50 -0.02 11.22 -5.06
C ASP A 50 1.08 12.28 -5.05
N THR A 51 1.15 13.07 -3.98
CA THR A 51 2.20 14.07 -3.80
C THR A 51 3.58 13.43 -3.75
N ILE A 52 3.73 12.33 -3.00
CA ILE A 52 4.99 11.56 -2.95
C ILE A 52 5.36 11.04 -4.33
N CYS A 53 4.43 10.41 -5.05
CA CYS A 53 4.61 9.94 -6.42
C CYS A 53 5.15 11.02 -7.34
N LYS A 54 4.46 12.16 -7.34
CA LYS A 54 4.79 13.30 -8.18
C LYS A 54 6.22 13.78 -7.90
N ARG A 55 6.57 14.00 -6.63
CA ARG A 55 7.91 14.47 -6.24
C ARG A 55 9.02 13.49 -6.62
N VAL A 56 8.80 12.19 -6.44
CA VAL A 56 9.77 11.16 -6.81
C VAL A 56 9.96 11.09 -8.33
N ASN A 57 8.88 11.20 -9.10
CA ASN A 57 8.95 11.23 -10.56
C ASN A 57 9.65 12.51 -11.07
N ASP A 58 9.34 13.66 -10.49
CA ASP A 58 9.95 14.96 -10.83
C ASP A 58 11.46 14.99 -10.52
N ALA A 59 11.91 14.22 -9.52
CA ALA A 59 13.33 14.06 -9.20
C ALA A 59 14.13 13.28 -10.27
N GLY A 60 13.46 12.65 -11.25
CA GLY A 60 14.12 12.09 -12.43
C GLY A 60 15.04 10.89 -12.14
N ILE A 61 14.74 10.09 -11.12
CA ILE A 61 15.60 8.99 -10.65
C ILE A 61 15.72 7.77 -11.59
N GLY A 62 15.08 7.82 -12.77
CA GLY A 62 15.14 6.76 -13.78
C GLY A 62 14.16 5.59 -13.56
N ILE A 63 13.31 5.67 -12.53
CA ILE A 63 12.20 4.74 -12.27
C ILE A 63 10.92 5.54 -12.11
N THR A 64 9.86 5.09 -12.76
CA THR A 64 8.53 5.68 -12.61
C THR A 64 7.80 5.02 -11.45
N VAL A 65 7.24 5.87 -10.59
CA VAL A 65 6.34 5.48 -9.50
C VAL A 65 4.94 6.00 -9.81
N SER A 66 3.88 5.30 -9.45
CA SER A 66 2.49 5.72 -9.67
C SER A 66 1.64 5.35 -8.48
N THR A 67 0.37 5.73 -8.42
CA THR A 67 -0.53 5.36 -7.33
C THR A 67 -1.28 4.04 -7.56
N SER A 68 -1.56 3.27 -6.50
CA SER A 68 -2.37 2.04 -6.51
C SER A 68 -3.60 2.29 -5.67
N GLU A 69 -4.79 1.90 -6.13
CA GLU A 69 -5.99 1.88 -5.29
C GLU A 69 -6.28 0.47 -4.73
N ASP A 70 -5.42 -0.49 -5.08
CA ASP A 70 -5.55 -1.89 -4.68
C ASP A 70 -4.21 -2.38 -4.10
N ALA A 71 -4.21 -2.69 -2.80
CA ALA A 71 -3.05 -3.30 -2.11
C ALA A 71 -3.00 -4.83 -2.31
N GLY A 72 -3.89 -5.35 -3.16
CA GLY A 72 -4.23 -6.76 -3.29
C GLY A 72 -5.38 -7.13 -2.37
N ARG A 73 -5.77 -8.40 -2.35
CA ARG A 73 -6.76 -8.95 -1.40
C ARG A 73 -6.18 -10.10 -0.58
N TYR A 74 -4.87 -10.05 -0.40
CA TYR A 74 -4.01 -11.10 0.13
C TYR A 74 -3.53 -10.77 1.54
N LEU A 75 -2.48 -11.46 1.99
CA LEU A 75 -1.76 -11.09 3.19
C LEU A 75 -1.23 -9.65 3.13
N CYS A 76 -0.92 -9.14 1.93
CA CYS A 76 -0.52 -7.75 1.72
C CYS A 76 -1.57 -6.76 2.23
N ASP A 77 -2.83 -6.95 1.84
CA ASP A 77 -3.94 -6.09 2.26
C ASP A 77 -4.30 -6.30 3.72
N TYR A 78 -4.36 -7.55 4.20
CA TYR A 78 -4.57 -7.82 5.61
C TYR A 78 -3.50 -7.17 6.51
N THR A 79 -2.22 -7.32 6.15
CA THR A 79 -1.11 -6.71 6.87
C THR A 79 -1.20 -5.19 6.78
N TYR A 80 -1.48 -4.65 5.61
CA TYR A 80 -1.57 -3.22 5.43
C TYR A 80 -2.73 -2.59 6.21
N TYR A 81 -3.94 -3.15 6.08
CA TYR A 81 -5.11 -2.74 6.85
C TYR A 81 -4.84 -2.81 8.36
N THR A 82 -4.25 -3.90 8.84
CA THR A 82 -3.93 -4.06 10.26
C THR A 82 -2.90 -3.04 10.72
N SER A 83 -1.86 -2.78 9.92
CA SER A 83 -0.86 -1.75 10.18
C SER A 83 -1.46 -0.35 10.19
N LEU A 84 -2.37 -0.04 9.26
CA LEU A 84 -3.12 1.22 9.26
C LEU A 84 -4.00 1.36 10.50
N HIS A 85 -4.72 0.30 10.88
CA HIS A 85 -5.60 0.32 12.06
C HIS A 85 -4.81 0.54 13.35
N LEU A 86 -3.78 -0.27 13.60
CA LEU A 86 -2.95 -0.17 14.81
C LEU A 86 -2.10 1.10 14.82
N GLY A 87 -1.64 1.54 13.66
CA GLY A 87 -0.83 2.74 13.47
C GLY A 87 -1.65 4.03 13.36
N LYS A 88 -2.98 3.99 13.50
CA LYS A 88 -3.87 5.16 13.33
C LYS A 88 -3.62 5.91 12.01
N GLY A 89 -3.55 5.17 10.92
CA GLY A 89 -3.28 5.68 9.56
C GLY A 89 -1.80 5.91 9.25
N ARG A 90 -0.87 5.68 10.19
CA ARG A 90 0.58 5.87 9.98
C ARG A 90 1.25 4.60 9.43
N ALA A 91 0.80 4.17 8.26
CA ALA A 91 1.42 3.07 7.54
C ALA A 91 1.40 3.37 6.04
N ALA A 92 2.39 2.86 5.31
CA ALA A 92 2.39 2.81 3.86
C ALA A 92 2.65 1.37 3.41
N PHE A 93 2.13 1.05 2.23
CA PHE A 93 2.42 -0.20 1.55
C PHE A 93 2.94 0.13 0.14
N VAL A 94 3.98 -0.59 -0.28
CA VAL A 94 4.66 -0.34 -1.55
C VAL A 94 4.82 -1.67 -2.28
N HIS A 95 4.16 -1.81 -3.42
CA HIS A 95 4.43 -2.91 -4.35
C HIS A 95 5.73 -2.64 -5.10
N VAL A 96 6.64 -3.62 -5.06
CA VAL A 96 7.91 -3.60 -5.79
C VAL A 96 7.84 -4.67 -6.88
N PRO A 97 8.15 -4.35 -8.15
CA PRO A 97 8.09 -5.33 -9.23
C PRO A 97 9.13 -6.44 -9.05
N PRO A 98 8.95 -7.61 -9.71
CA PRO A 98 9.90 -8.72 -9.65
C PRO A 98 11.32 -8.31 -10.07
N LEU A 99 12.32 -8.96 -9.46
CA LEU A 99 13.73 -8.78 -9.80
C LEU A 99 14.04 -9.40 -11.17
N ALA A 100 14.18 -8.56 -12.20
CA ALA A 100 14.65 -8.90 -13.55
C ALA A 100 14.63 -7.62 -14.41
N LYS A 101 14.68 -7.73 -15.74
CA LYS A 101 14.35 -6.60 -16.61
C LYS A 101 12.93 -6.07 -16.29
N PRO A 102 12.72 -4.74 -16.23
CA PRO A 102 13.69 -3.69 -16.57
C PRO A 102 14.58 -3.21 -15.41
N TYR A 103 14.37 -3.66 -14.16
CA TYR A 103 15.02 -3.06 -12.97
C TYR A 103 15.86 -4.04 -12.16
N SER A 104 17.11 -3.68 -11.90
CA SER A 104 17.95 -4.42 -10.96
C SER A 104 17.49 -4.17 -9.51
N GLY A 105 17.89 -5.04 -8.58
CA GLY A 105 17.64 -4.81 -7.15
C GLY A 105 18.23 -3.49 -6.63
N LYS A 106 19.32 -2.99 -7.25
CA LYS A 106 19.89 -1.68 -6.92
C LYS A 106 18.99 -0.54 -7.37
N ASP A 107 18.36 -0.65 -8.54
CA ASP A 107 17.44 0.36 -9.05
C ASP A 107 16.20 0.43 -8.14
N LEU A 108 15.62 -0.72 -7.82
CA LEU A 108 14.48 -0.81 -6.90
C LEU A 108 14.81 -0.28 -5.50
N GLY A 109 16.01 -0.57 -4.99
CA GLY A 109 16.50 -0.01 -3.73
C GLY A 109 16.60 1.51 -3.75
N ARG A 110 17.13 2.10 -4.84
CA ARG A 110 17.19 3.57 -5.02
C ARG A 110 15.80 4.19 -5.10
N ALA A 111 14.87 3.57 -5.82
CA ALA A 111 13.49 4.07 -5.89
C ALA A 111 12.79 4.01 -4.54
N LEU A 112 12.91 2.89 -3.81
CA LEU A 112 12.33 2.76 -2.48
C LEU A 112 12.93 3.78 -1.50
N GLN A 113 14.24 4.02 -1.56
CA GLN A 113 14.89 5.05 -0.77
C GLN A 113 14.34 6.44 -1.06
N ALA A 114 14.16 6.80 -2.34
CA ALA A 114 13.60 8.09 -2.72
C ALA A 114 12.16 8.26 -2.23
N VAL A 115 11.33 7.22 -2.33
CA VAL A 115 9.96 7.21 -1.79
C VAL A 115 9.96 7.43 -0.28
N ILE A 116 10.81 6.70 0.47
CA ILE A 116 10.93 6.86 1.93
C ILE A 116 11.39 8.27 2.31
N GLN A 117 12.34 8.84 1.59
CA GLN A 117 12.80 10.21 1.83
C GLN A 117 11.69 11.24 1.62
N GLU A 118 10.87 11.10 0.56
CA GLU A 118 9.73 12.00 0.35
C GLU A 118 8.62 11.79 1.38
N MET A 119 8.39 10.55 1.85
CA MET A 119 7.49 10.30 2.99
C MET A 119 7.95 11.03 4.26
N LEU A 120 9.24 10.96 4.58
CA LEU A 120 9.81 11.63 5.75
C LEU A 120 9.68 13.16 5.64
N LYS A 121 10.04 13.75 4.49
CA LYS A 121 9.86 15.19 4.25
C LYS A 121 8.41 15.64 4.37
N LEU A 122 7.47 14.83 3.89
CA LEU A 122 6.04 15.11 4.01
C LEU A 122 5.61 15.12 5.47
N LEU A 123 6.06 14.14 6.26
CA LEU A 123 5.76 14.07 7.70
C LEU A 123 6.43 15.20 8.50
N GLU A 124 7.62 15.63 8.12
CA GLU A 124 8.32 16.78 8.73
C GLU A 124 7.59 18.09 8.42
N GLY A 125 7.17 18.31 7.17
CA GLY A 125 6.37 19.48 6.79
C GLY A 125 4.98 19.51 7.43
N MET A 126 4.37 18.34 7.66
CA MET A 126 3.12 18.24 8.43
C MET A 126 3.29 18.69 9.88
N TRP A 127 4.47 18.52 10.47
CA TRP A 127 4.76 19.01 11.82
C TRP A 127 4.77 20.54 11.84
N GLU A 128 5.41 21.19 10.88
CA GLU A 128 5.40 22.66 10.77
C GLU A 128 3.98 23.23 10.54
N ILE A 129 3.14 22.52 9.77
CA ILE A 129 1.76 22.92 9.49
C ILE A 129 0.80 22.57 10.63
N SER A 130 1.12 21.61 11.50
CA SER A 130 0.25 21.25 12.64
C SER A 130 0.12 22.34 13.73
N ASN A 131 0.81 23.48 13.57
CA ASN A 131 0.51 24.74 14.26
C ASN A 131 -0.64 25.57 13.61
N HIS A 132 -1.20 25.14 12.49
CA HIS A 132 -2.34 25.77 11.80
C HIS A 132 -3.19 24.74 11.03
N ASN A 133 -4.25 24.25 11.70
CA ASN A 133 -5.50 23.64 11.22
C ASN A 133 -5.68 23.16 9.74
N PHE A 134 -5.99 21.84 9.63
CA PHE A 134 -7.01 21.15 8.79
C PHE A 134 -6.71 20.45 7.42
N CYS A 135 -7.35 19.27 7.31
CA CYS A 135 -8.02 18.56 6.18
C CYS A 135 -7.31 17.54 5.25
N ASN A 136 -8.01 16.40 5.09
CA ASN A 136 -7.70 15.10 4.45
C ASN A 136 -7.67 15.10 2.91
N PHE A 137 -6.73 14.36 2.28
CA PHE A 137 -6.88 13.72 0.94
C PHE A 137 -6.00 12.45 0.84
N ALA A 138 -6.30 11.54 -0.12
CA ALA A 138 -5.96 10.11 -0.13
C ALA A 138 -5.30 9.65 -1.45
N HIS A 139 -4.46 8.60 -1.45
CA HIS A 139 -4.17 7.58 -2.51
C HIS A 139 -3.04 6.62 -2.02
N PHE A 140 -2.81 5.42 -2.60
CA PHE A 140 -1.61 4.55 -2.34
C PHE A 140 -0.62 4.50 -3.52
N LEU A 141 0.58 3.84 -3.48
CA LEU A 141 1.59 3.79 -4.58
C LEU A 141 1.63 2.42 -5.33
N GLN A 142 1.53 2.37 -6.66
CA GLN A 142 1.92 1.28 -7.57
C GLN A 142 3.15 1.67 -8.41
N LEU A 143 4.21 0.85 -8.49
CA LEU A 143 5.29 1.10 -9.46
C LEU A 143 4.87 0.54 -10.84
N LYS A 144 4.77 1.40 -11.88
CA LYS A 144 4.51 0.97 -13.26
C LYS A 144 5.72 1.27 -14.17
N PRO A 145 6.04 0.40 -15.14
CA PRO A 145 7.04 0.70 -16.16
C PRO A 145 6.58 1.85 -17.06
N LYS A 146 7.54 2.60 -17.61
CA LYS A 146 7.32 3.61 -18.64
C LYS A 146 7.00 2.90 -19.97
N GLU A 147 5.74 2.80 -20.35
CA GLU A 147 5.39 2.38 -21.72
C GLU A 147 5.80 3.48 -22.72
N SER A 148 6.29 3.02 -23.86
CA SER A 148 6.77 3.84 -24.98
C SER A 148 5.66 3.94 -26.01
N CYS A 149 5.36 5.18 -26.43
CA CYS A 149 4.34 5.64 -27.39
C CYS A 149 2.87 5.40 -27.04
#